data_AF-A0A4Y2U9M3-F1
#
_entry.id   AF-A0A4Y2U9M3-F1
#
_cell.length_a   1.000
_cell.length_b   1.000
_cell.length_c   1.000
_cell.angle_alpha   90.00
_cell.angle_beta   90.00
_cell.angle_gamma   90.00
#
_symmetry.space_group_name_H-M   'P 1'
#
loop_
_entity.id
_entity.type
_entity.pdbx_description
1 polymer ?
#
loop_
_entity_poly.entity_id
_entity_poly.type
_entity_poly.pdbx_seq_one_letter_code
_entity_poly.pdbx_strand_id
1 'polypeptide(L)'
;MAAINFAVHWAQENGFKINIYTDSQSSIKALRSARSRSAFVIEAKKNLYLAGNSVGLTWVKAHVGDPGDELADHHAKLATTDGENMNDQTGSHVLNSKLQKI
;
A
#
# COMPACT_ATOMS: atom_id res chain seq x y z
N MET A 1 -0.66 -0.44 -2.04
CA MET A 1 -0.71 -1.01 -3.42
C MET A 1 0.13 -2.28 -3.59
N ALA A 2 1.42 -2.28 -3.24
CA ALA A 2 2.27 -3.46 -3.41
C ALA A 2 1.75 -4.73 -2.72
N ALA A 3 1.27 -4.59 -1.47
CA ALA A 3 0.65 -5.69 -0.75
C ALA A 3 -0.58 -6.29 -1.46
N ILE A 4 -1.39 -5.46 -2.14
CA ILE A 4 -2.55 -5.94 -2.90
C ILE A 4 -2.08 -6.78 -4.09
N ASN A 5 -1.09 -6.29 -4.86
CA ASN A 5 -0.58 -7.03 -6.02
C ASN A 5 0.08 -8.36 -5.61
N PHE A 6 0.82 -8.36 -4.50
CA PHE A 6 1.44 -9.58 -3.98
C PHE A 6 0.39 -10.62 -3.56
N ALA A 7 -0.64 -10.21 -2.81
CA ALA A 7 -1.71 -11.11 -2.38
C ALA A 7 -2.48 -11.69 -3.57
N VAL A 8 -2.72 -10.90 -4.62
CA VAL A 8 -3.34 -11.36 -5.86
C VAL A 8 -2.48 -12.45 -6.52
N HIS A 9 -1.18 -12.20 -6.71
CA HIS A 9 -0.28 -13.20 -7.30
C HIS A 9 -0.22 -14.49 -6.48
N TRP A 10 -0.05 -14.36 -5.16
CA TRP A 10 0.00 -15.52 -4.26
C TRP A 10 -1.29 -16.35 -4.35
N ALA A 11 -2.47 -15.70 -4.40
CA ALA A 11 -3.74 -16.39 -4.56
C ALA A 11 -3.86 -17.12 -5.90
N GLN A 12 -3.36 -16.52 -6.98
CA GLN A 12 -3.37 -17.14 -8.31
C GLN A 12 -2.43 -18.35 -8.38
N GLU A 13 -1.22 -18.23 -7.85
CA GLU A 13 -0.22 -19.31 -7.83
C GLU A 13 -0.68 -20.51 -7.01
N ASN A 14 -1.38 -20.26 -5.90
CA ASN A 14 -1.83 -21.30 -5.00
C ASN A 14 -3.28 -21.75 -5.25
N GLY A 15 -3.99 -21.12 -6.19
CA GLY A 15 -5.39 -21.44 -6.51
C GLY A 15 -6.38 -21.15 -5.37
N PHE A 16 -6.03 -20.28 -4.43
CA PHE A 16 -6.90 -19.94 -3.29
C PHE A 16 -7.83 -18.78 -3.60
N LYS A 17 -9.01 -18.82 -2.98
CA LYS A 17 -9.92 -17.69 -2.91
C LYS A 17 -9.67 -16.88 -1.64
N ILE A 18 -9.29 -15.61 -1.79
CA ILE A 18 -8.96 -14.71 -0.68
C ILE A 18 -9.82 -13.45 -0.70
N ASN A 19 -9.93 -12.78 0.46
CA ASN A 19 -10.47 -11.42 0.55
C ASN A 19 -9.38 -10.50 1.12
N ILE A 20 -9.05 -9.45 0.39
CA ILE A 20 -8.05 -8.45 0.77
C ILE A 20 -8.79 -7.29 1.43
N TYR A 21 -8.43 -6.99 2.66
CA TYR A 21 -8.90 -5.82 3.39
C TYR A 21 -7.82 -4.75 3.33
N THR A 22 -8.17 -3.56 2.84
CA THR A 22 -7.23 -2.43 2.77
C THR A 22 -7.88 -1.16 3.26
N ASP A 23 -7.14 -0.40 4.04
CA ASP A 23 -7.50 0.92 4.53
C ASP A 23 -7.11 2.05 3.58
N SER A 24 -6.15 1.77 2.70
CA SER A 24 -5.60 2.68 1.71
C SER A 24 -6.62 3.11 0.64
N GLN A 25 -7.31 4.22 0.90
CA GLN A 25 -8.22 4.84 -0.07
C GLN A 25 -7.50 5.20 -1.38
N SER A 26 -6.23 5.59 -1.32
CA SER A 26 -5.43 5.91 -2.51
C SER A 26 -5.22 4.70 -3.40
N SER A 27 -4.95 3.52 -2.82
CA SER A 27 -4.83 2.25 -3.55
C SER A 27 -6.14 1.86 -4.24
N ILE A 28 -7.28 1.98 -3.53
CA ILE A 28 -8.61 1.72 -4.10
C ILE A 28 -8.92 2.69 -5.26
N LYS A 29 -8.65 3.99 -5.09
CA LYS A 29 -8.85 4.99 -6.15
C LYS A 29 -7.96 4.71 -7.36
N ALA A 30 -6.70 4.32 -7.15
CA ALA A 30 -5.78 3.95 -8.23
C ALA A 30 -6.31 2.75 -9.02
N LEU A 31 -6.76 1.70 -8.33
CA LEU A 31 -7.35 0.50 -8.94
C LEU A 31 -8.69 0.75 -9.65
N ARG A 32 -9.48 1.71 -9.20
CA ARG A 32 -10.76 2.08 -9.86
C ARG A 32 -10.61 3.09 -11.00
N SER A 33 -9.48 3.78 -11.08
CA SER A 33 -9.28 4.81 -12.10
C SER A 33 -9.39 4.24 -13.51
N ALA A 34 -10.07 4.93 -14.43
CA ALA A 34 -10.20 4.47 -15.82
C ALA A 34 -8.87 4.54 -16.59
N ARG A 35 -8.02 5.53 -16.25
CA ARG A 35 -6.72 5.75 -16.88
C ARG A 35 -5.65 5.86 -15.80
N SER A 36 -4.69 4.95 -15.81
CA SER A 36 -3.50 5.03 -14.97
C SER A 36 -2.28 5.26 -15.85
N ARG A 37 -1.36 6.11 -15.41
CA ARG A 37 -0.05 6.33 -16.06
C ARG A 37 1.05 5.43 -15.49
N SER A 38 0.83 4.87 -14.30
CA SER A 38 1.78 3.99 -13.64
C SER A 38 1.67 2.57 -14.21
N ALA A 39 2.78 2.05 -14.76
CA ALA A 39 2.88 0.68 -15.24
C ALA A 39 2.52 -0.33 -14.14
N PHE A 40 2.96 -0.08 -12.91
CA PHE A 40 2.66 -0.90 -11.75
C PHE A 40 1.17 -1.01 -11.45
N VAL A 41 0.44 0.11 -11.51
CA VAL A 41 -1.02 0.12 -11.28
C VAL A 41 -1.75 -0.58 -12.43
N ILE A 42 -1.28 -0.44 -13.67
CA ILE A 42 -1.85 -1.13 -14.84
C ILE A 42 -1.68 -2.65 -14.69
N GLU A 43 -0.50 -3.10 -14.30
CA GLU A 43 -0.20 -4.52 -14.08
C GLU A 43 -1.07 -5.09 -12.95
N ALA A 44 -1.11 -4.42 -11.80
CA ALA A 44 -1.92 -4.87 -10.68
C ALA A 44 -3.43 -4.94 -11.01
N LYS A 45 -3.94 -4.02 -11.83
CA LYS A 45 -5.32 -4.11 -12.36
C LYS A 45 -5.51 -5.33 -13.24
N LYS A 46 -4.56 -5.60 -14.14
CA LYS A 46 -4.61 -6.76 -15.02
C LYS A 46 -4.62 -8.06 -14.20
N ASN A 47 -3.77 -8.16 -13.18
CA ASN A 47 -3.71 -9.32 -12.31
C ASN A 47 -4.99 -9.50 -11.51
N LEU A 48 -5.52 -8.41 -10.94
CA LEU A 48 -6.79 -8.44 -10.22
C LEU A 48 -7.95 -8.87 -11.14
N TYR A 49 -7.96 -8.40 -12.39
CA TYR A 49 -8.94 -8.81 -13.39
C TYR A 49 -8.80 -10.30 -13.76
N LEU A 50 -7.57 -10.79 -13.95
CA LEU A 50 -7.30 -12.20 -14.24
C LEU A 50 -7.63 -13.13 -13.07
N ALA A 51 -7.49 -12.65 -11.82
CA ALA A 51 -7.90 -13.37 -10.63
C ALA A 51 -9.43 -13.51 -10.53
N GLY A 52 -10.20 -12.69 -11.26
CA GLY A 52 -11.65 -12.78 -11.35
C GLY A 52 -12.33 -12.84 -9.99
N ASN A 53 -13.07 -13.91 -9.74
CA ASN A 53 -13.83 -14.12 -8.49
C ASN A 53 -13.01 -14.76 -7.35
N SER A 54 -11.71 -15.02 -7.57
CA SER A 54 -10.81 -15.60 -6.56
C SER A 54 -10.26 -14.56 -5.60
N VAL A 55 -10.27 -13.28 -5.95
CA VAL A 55 -9.80 -12.21 -5.06
C VAL A 55 -10.91 -11.19 -4.85
N GLY A 56 -11.39 -11.11 -3.61
CA GLY A 56 -12.21 -9.98 -3.17
C GLY A 56 -11.33 -8.84 -2.67
N LEU A 57 -11.74 -7.60 -2.90
CA LEU A 57 -11.07 -6.42 -2.38
C LEU A 57 -12.08 -5.54 -1.64
N THR A 58 -11.89 -5.39 -0.34
CA THR A 58 -12.77 -4.63 0.55
C THR A 58 -12.01 -3.46 1.15
N TRP A 59 -12.58 -2.26 1.03
CA TRP A 59 -12.07 -1.11 1.76
C TRP A 59 -12.53 -1.19 3.22
N VAL A 60 -11.60 -1.05 4.15
CA VAL A 60 -11.87 -0.95 5.58
C VAL A 60 -11.49 0.46 6.02
N LYS A 61 -12.24 1.06 6.94
CA LYS A 61 -11.87 2.36 7.47
C LYS A 61 -10.72 2.17 8.46
N ALA A 62 -9.54 2.71 8.15
CA ALA A 62 -8.50 2.93 9.16
C ALA A 62 -9.10 3.69 10.34
N HIS A 63 -8.95 3.16 11.55
CA HIS A 63 -9.39 3.89 12.74
C HIS A 63 -8.38 5.00 12.99
N VAL A 64 -8.85 6.25 12.87
CA VAL A 64 -8.09 7.42 13.34
C VAL A 64 -7.84 7.22 14.83
N GLY A 65 -6.58 7.00 15.20
CA GLY A 65 -6.13 6.81 16.58
C GLY A 65 -5.73 5.38 16.96
N ASP A 66 -5.69 4.42 16.03
CA ASP A 66 -5.16 3.08 16.31
C ASP A 66 -3.65 3.02 16.00
N PRO A 67 -2.77 2.76 16.99
CA PRO A 67 -1.31 2.81 16.82
C PRO A 67 -0.77 1.90 15.70
N GLY A 68 -1.50 0.83 15.36
CA GLY A 68 -1.14 -0.12 14.31
C GLY A 68 -1.18 0.45 12.89
N ASP A 69 -2.19 1.28 12.57
CA ASP A 69 -2.32 1.90 11.24
C ASP A 69 -1.25 2.99 11.04
N GLU A 70 -0.98 3.79 12.07
CA GLU A 70 0.09 4.79 12.04
C GLU A 70 1.46 4.14 11.85
N LEU A 71 1.70 3.00 12.52
CA LEU A 71 2.93 2.22 12.35
C LEU A 71 3.05 1.61 10.95
N ALA A 72 1.98 1.05 10.39
CA ALA A 72 1.99 0.48 9.04
C ALA A 72 2.24 1.56 7.96
N ASP A 73 1.58 2.71 8.07
CA ASP A 73 1.78 3.85 7.17
C ASP A 73 3.17 4.46 7.33
N HIS A 74 3.68 4.52 8.56
CA HIS A 74 5.05 4.95 8.85
C HIS A 74 6.08 4.00 8.22
N HIS A 75 5.93 2.69 8.40
CA HIS A 75 6.82 1.71 7.79
C HIS A 75 6.74 1.70 6.26
N ALA A 76 5.54 1.90 5.67
CA ALA A 76 5.38 2.03 4.23
C ALA A 76 6.07 3.29 3.67
N LYS A 77 6.01 4.41 4.40
CA LYS A 77 6.74 5.64 4.06
C LYS A 77 8.25 5.43 4.15
N LEU A 78 8.75 4.86 5.25
CA LEU A 78 10.18 4.57 5.42
C LEU A 78 10.72 3.63 4.34
N ALA A 79 9.98 2.58 3.99
CA ALA A 79 10.37 1.64 2.94
C ALA A 79 10.41 2.29 1.54
N THR A 80 9.72 3.41 1.35
CA THR A 80 9.79 4.21 0.11
C THR A 80 10.97 5.18 0.14
N THR A 81 11.30 5.76 1.30
CA THR A 81 12.40 6.73 1.44
C THR A 81 13.79 6.08 1.36
N ASP A 82 13.96 4.83 1.79
CA ASP A 82 15.27 4.13 1.75
C ASP A 82 15.72 3.72 0.33
N GLY A 83 14.84 3.85 -0.67
CA GLY A 83 15.14 3.64 -2.09
C GLY A 83 15.62 4.89 -2.85
N GLU A 84 15.55 6.07 -2.24
CA GLU A 84 15.86 7.36 -2.87
C GLU A 84 16.99 8.10 -2.14
N ASN A 85 18.15 7.45 -1.99
CA ASN A 85 19.39 8.18 -1.81
C ASN A 85 19.94 8.58 -3.18
N MET A 86 19.51 9.74 -3.69
CA MET A 86 20.39 10.78 -4.23
C MET A 86 19.59 12.00 -4.74
N ASN A 87 19.79 13.11 -4.03
CA ASN A 87 19.52 14.51 -4.41
C ASN A 87 18.06 14.96 -4.60
N ASP A 88 17.50 15.64 -3.61
CA ASP A 88 17.59 17.11 -3.57
C ASP A 88 17.04 17.67 -2.24
N GLN A 89 17.81 18.60 -1.68
CA GLN A 89 17.47 19.35 -0.48
C GLN A 89 16.32 20.32 -0.79
N THR A 90 15.27 20.35 0.04
CA THR A 90 14.82 21.53 0.82
C THR A 90 13.36 21.34 1.28
N GLY A 91 13.07 21.61 2.56
CA GLY A 91 11.69 21.92 2.96
C GLY A 91 11.23 21.51 4.36
N SER A 92 11.79 22.15 5.39
CA SER A 92 11.11 22.55 6.64
C SER A 92 10.51 21.51 7.62
N HIS A 93 11.28 21.32 8.70
CA HIS A 93 10.91 21.51 10.12
C HIS A 93 9.76 20.73 10.81
N VAL A 94 10.12 20.31 12.04
CA VAL A 94 9.33 19.95 13.26
C VAL A 94 9.42 18.43 13.54
N LEU A 95 9.90 17.91 14.67
CA LEU A 95 10.56 18.46 15.87
C LEU A 95 11.28 17.27 16.56
N ASN A 96 12.40 17.57 17.21
CA ASN A 96 13.05 16.71 18.19
C ASN A 96 12.10 16.28 19.33
N SER A 97 12.16 15.01 19.77
CA SER A 97 12.41 14.73 21.19
C SER A 97 12.95 13.30 21.44
N LYS A 98 14.18 13.28 21.96
CA LYS A 98 14.88 12.25 22.73
C LYS A 98 14.16 10.90 22.97
N LEU A 99 14.74 9.85 22.38
CA LEU A 99 14.79 8.53 22.99
C LEU A 99 15.66 8.61 24.26
N GLN A 100 15.05 8.52 25.45
CA GLN A 100 15.74 8.01 26.63
C GLN A 100 15.37 6.54 26.82
N LYS A 101 16.42 5.75 26.97
CA LYS A 101 16.47 4.30 27.17
C LYS A 101 15.80 3.89 28.49
N ILE A 102 15.06 2.78 28.41
CA ILE A 102 14.71 1.78 29.45
C ILE A 102 13.97 2.31 30.68
#